data_AF-A0A968XCT1-F1
#
_entry.id   AF-A0A968XCT1-F1
#
_cell.length_a   1.000
_cell.length_b   1.000
_cell.length_c   1.000
_cell.angle_alpha   90.00
_cell.angle_beta   90.00
_cell.angle_gamma   90.00
#
_symmetry.space_group_name_H-M   'P 1'
#
loop_
_entity.id
_entity.type
_entity.pdbx_description
1 polymer ?
#
loop_
_entity_poly.entity_id
_entity_poly.type
_entity_poly.pdbx_seq_one_letter_code
_entity_poly.pdbx_strand_id
1 'polypeptide(L)'
;MEFRIPLGAGQVSRILLRVVILLIVASILGRLTLAYLPDFPGVGFFQVEFYLDEEGNVPALYSALAMAIAALLLLTIGKLEQNIQAHYYRSWKMLSGIFLYLSMDELLGFHEYLNALRRVGLRGAFFYAWVIPAALIMVALCCIFYRFLISLNPKVRNRIVLSGAIFLTGAIGFEMLGSGIDERLGEPAIFTNLSYQVYMTLEEGLEMLGIVTFIHSLLSYLNQYHNVREMMIYLPMHQHYGQAHPAAQIQRTESLRTESTFCRSHREHLADRPRLKE
;
A
#
# COMPACT_ATOMS: atom_id res chain seq x y z
N MET A 1 -19.03 14.55 -13.35
CA MET A 1 -18.14 15.70 -13.03
C MET A 1 -16.71 15.21 -13.21
N GLU A 2 -15.87 15.96 -13.92
CA GLU A 2 -14.48 15.58 -14.16
C GLU A 2 -13.58 16.35 -13.20
N PHE A 3 -12.77 15.63 -12.41
CA PHE A 3 -11.76 16.21 -11.55
C PHE A 3 -10.37 15.84 -12.07
N ARG A 4 -9.53 16.85 -12.31
CA ARG A 4 -8.13 16.70 -12.72
C ARG A 4 -7.24 16.97 -11.51
N ILE A 5 -6.52 15.96 -11.06
CA ILE A 5 -5.57 16.09 -9.95
C ILE A 5 -4.15 16.14 -10.54
N PRO A 6 -3.41 17.26 -10.42
CA PRO A 6 -2.04 17.33 -10.89
C PRO A 6 -1.13 16.43 -10.05
N LEU A 7 -0.46 15.47 -10.69
CA LEU A 7 0.40 14.46 -10.05
C LEU A 7 1.87 14.92 -10.00
N GLY A 8 2.09 16.13 -9.51
CA GLY A 8 3.46 16.63 -9.29
C GLY A 8 4.12 15.86 -8.16
N ALA A 9 5.05 14.93 -8.47
CA ALA A 9 5.75 14.12 -7.47
C ALA A 9 6.32 14.96 -6.32
N GLY A 10 6.94 16.11 -6.61
CA GLY A 10 7.46 17.02 -5.58
C GLY A 10 6.40 17.84 -4.83
N GLN A 11 5.21 18.05 -5.39
CA GLN A 11 4.11 18.70 -4.68
C GLN A 11 3.46 17.73 -3.69
N VAL A 12 3.13 16.53 -4.14
CA VAL A 12 2.53 15.47 -3.31
C VAL A 12 3.44 15.14 -2.14
N SER A 13 4.73 14.87 -2.37
CA SER A 13 5.67 14.56 -1.29
C SER A 13 5.81 15.69 -0.27
N ARG A 14 5.78 16.96 -0.69
CA ARG A 14 5.83 18.09 0.26
C ARG A 14 4.58 18.19 1.12
N ILE A 15 3.41 17.88 0.59
CA ILE A 15 2.16 17.83 1.36
C ILE A 15 2.25 16.70 2.38
N LEU A 16 2.62 15.49 1.93
CA LEU A 16 2.76 14.34 2.82
C LEU A 16 3.79 14.60 3.94
N LEU A 17 4.97 15.14 3.62
CA LEU A 17 5.97 15.50 4.64
C LEU A 17 5.47 16.53 5.65
N ARG A 18 4.67 17.51 5.23
CA ARG A 18 4.08 18.49 6.16
C ARG A 18 3.12 17.80 7.13
N VAL A 19 2.32 16.85 6.65
CA VAL A 19 1.44 16.06 7.52
C VAL A 19 2.26 15.25 8.51
N VAL A 20 3.31 14.55 8.07
CA VAL A 20 4.23 13.80 8.96
C VAL A 20 4.80 14.71 10.05
N ILE A 21 5.33 15.89 9.69
CA ILE A 21 5.88 16.83 10.66
C ILE A 21 4.83 17.29 11.66
N LEU A 22 3.60 17.56 11.20
CA LEU A 22 2.49 17.95 12.07
C LEU A 22 2.10 16.82 13.03
N LEU A 23 2.07 15.56 12.57
CA LEU A 23 1.78 14.39 13.40
C LEU A 23 2.87 14.18 14.46
N ILE A 24 4.15 14.29 14.08
CA ILE A 24 5.28 14.21 15.03
C ILE A 24 5.17 15.30 16.09
N VAL A 25 4.91 16.55 15.68
CA VAL A 25 4.74 17.67 16.63
C VAL A 25 3.54 17.44 17.54
N ALA A 26 2.40 17.00 17.00
CA ALA A 26 1.21 16.69 17.79
C ALA A 26 1.49 15.58 18.83
N SER A 27 2.23 14.54 18.42
CA SER A 27 2.64 13.45 19.30
C SER A 27 3.50 13.95 20.46
N ILE A 28 4.57 14.71 20.15
CA ILE A 28 5.46 15.28 21.17
C ILE A 28 4.69 16.20 22.12
N LEU A 29 3.80 17.05 21.60
CA LEU A 29 2.97 17.92 22.44
C LEU A 29 2.04 17.12 23.35
N GLY A 30 1.41 16.05 22.84
CA GLY A 30 0.59 15.14 23.65
C GLY A 30 1.38 14.46 24.78
N ARG A 31 2.66 14.14 24.53
CA ARG A 31 3.55 13.60 25.56
C ARG A 31 3.96 14.65 26.59
N LEU A 32 4.23 15.88 26.16
CA LEU A 32 4.58 16.98 27.07
C LEU A 32 3.41 17.39 27.96
N THR A 33 2.17 17.40 27.44
CA THR A 33 0.99 17.70 28.26
C THR A 33 0.78 16.63 29.32
N LEU A 34 0.96 15.35 29.00
CA LEU A 34 0.90 14.27 30.00
C LEU A 34 1.97 14.45 31.10
N ALA A 35 3.19 14.82 30.72
CA ALA A 35 4.31 14.93 31.67
C ALA A 35 4.21 16.15 32.59
N TYR A 36 3.72 17.30 32.10
CA TYR A 36 3.77 18.57 32.83
C TYR A 36 2.40 19.13 33.22
N LEU A 37 1.32 18.68 32.57
CA LEU A 37 -0.05 19.15 32.77
C LEU A 37 -1.03 17.97 32.87
N PRO A 38 -0.82 17.01 33.78
CA PRO A 38 -1.62 15.78 33.83
C PRO A 38 -3.11 16.03 34.11
N ASP A 39 -3.45 17.14 34.77
CA ASP A 39 -4.84 17.53 35.09
C ASP A 39 -5.53 18.31 33.96
N PHE A 40 -4.87 18.52 32.81
CA PHE A 40 -5.47 19.27 31.70
C PHE A 40 -6.66 18.51 31.08
N PRO A 41 -7.82 19.16 30.91
CA PRO A 41 -8.99 18.52 30.31
C PRO A 41 -8.68 18.02 28.89
N GLY A 42 -8.80 16.71 28.67
CA GLY A 42 -8.56 16.08 27.37
C GLY A 42 -7.16 15.55 27.13
N VAL A 43 -6.24 15.57 28.11
CA VAL A 43 -4.90 14.92 27.99
C VAL A 43 -5.02 13.49 27.48
N GLY A 44 -5.94 12.69 28.06
CA GLY A 44 -6.12 11.30 27.64
C GLY A 44 -6.54 11.14 26.18
N PHE A 45 -7.35 12.06 25.64
CA PHE A 45 -7.73 12.04 24.22
C PHE A 45 -6.53 12.33 23.32
N PHE A 46 -5.77 13.40 23.60
CA PHE A 46 -4.59 13.74 22.80
C PHE A 46 -3.51 12.68 22.86
N GLN A 47 -3.37 12.03 24.02
CA GLN A 47 -2.41 10.95 24.23
C GLN A 47 -2.74 9.72 23.39
N VAL A 48 -4.01 9.30 23.32
CA VAL A 48 -4.38 8.08 22.57
C VAL A 48 -4.41 8.36 21.06
N GLU A 49 -4.99 9.50 20.66
CA GLU A 49 -5.28 9.77 19.24
C GLU A 49 -4.08 10.23 18.41
N PHE A 50 -3.04 10.78 19.06
CA PHE A 50 -1.88 11.36 18.37
C PHE A 50 -0.52 10.77 18.81
N TYR A 51 -0.51 9.78 19.72
CA TYR A 51 0.74 9.12 20.06
C TYR A 51 1.17 8.19 18.92
N LEU A 52 2.40 8.37 18.44
CA LEU A 52 2.83 7.76 17.17
C LEU A 52 2.91 6.23 17.22
N ASP A 53 3.20 5.69 18.39
CA ASP A 53 3.47 4.27 18.67
C ASP A 53 2.21 3.49 19.09
N GLU A 54 1.02 4.08 18.90
CA GLU A 54 -0.26 3.40 19.14
C GLU A 54 -0.95 3.08 17.81
N GLU A 55 -1.46 1.87 17.71
CA GLU A 55 -2.18 1.39 16.54
C GLU A 55 -3.62 1.92 16.48
N GLY A 56 -4.13 2.11 15.26
CA GLY A 56 -5.54 2.44 15.04
C GLY A 56 -5.94 3.88 15.41
N ASN A 57 -4.98 4.81 15.49
CA ASN A 57 -5.20 6.23 15.76
C ASN A 57 -4.98 7.13 14.52
N VAL A 58 -4.86 8.46 14.70
CA VAL A 58 -4.73 9.41 13.58
C VAL A 58 -3.42 9.21 12.80
N PRO A 59 -2.23 9.11 13.44
CA PRO A 59 -1.00 8.71 12.75
C PRO A 59 -1.10 7.37 12.00
N ALA A 60 -1.60 6.32 12.63
CA ALA A 60 -1.73 5.00 12.01
C ALA A 60 -2.65 5.05 10.77
N LEU A 61 -3.77 5.78 10.87
CA LEU A 61 -4.64 6.03 9.70
C LEU A 61 -3.90 6.74 8.57
N TYR A 62 -3.04 7.71 8.88
CA TYR A 62 -2.21 8.37 7.86
C TYR A 62 -1.25 7.39 7.18
N SER A 63 -0.49 6.61 7.95
CA SER A 63 0.45 5.61 7.45
C SER A 63 -0.24 4.58 6.58
N ALA A 64 -1.38 4.05 7.04
CA ALA A 64 -2.21 3.11 6.29
C ALA A 64 -2.68 3.70 4.96
N LEU A 65 -3.23 4.93 4.96
CA LEU A 65 -3.67 5.59 3.72
C LEU A 65 -2.50 5.85 2.76
N ALA A 66 -1.34 6.26 3.27
CA ALA A 66 -0.15 6.48 2.47
C ALA A 66 0.34 5.16 1.82
N MET A 67 0.34 4.06 2.56
CA MET A 67 0.66 2.72 2.04
C MET A 67 -0.37 2.23 1.02
N ALA A 68 -1.68 2.45 1.25
CA ALA A 68 -2.73 2.14 0.29
C ALA A 68 -2.58 2.94 -1.02
N ILE A 69 -2.20 4.22 -0.93
CA ILE A 69 -1.87 5.05 -2.09
C ILE A 69 -0.66 4.47 -2.83
N ALA A 70 0.41 4.09 -2.12
CA ALA A 70 1.56 3.44 -2.72
C ALA A 70 1.17 2.13 -3.43
N ALA A 71 0.31 1.31 -2.80
CA ALA A 71 -0.24 0.08 -3.40
C ALA A 71 -1.01 0.38 -4.69
N LEU A 72 -1.84 1.41 -4.73
CA LEU A 72 -2.58 1.82 -5.93
C LEU A 72 -1.66 2.31 -7.05
N LEU A 73 -0.63 3.09 -6.71
CA LEU A 73 0.38 3.55 -7.67
C LEU A 73 1.16 2.36 -8.25
N LEU A 74 1.56 1.40 -7.42
CA LEU A 74 2.22 0.16 -7.85
C LEU A 74 1.34 -0.66 -8.79
N LEU A 75 0.05 -0.82 -8.46
CA LEU A 75 -0.91 -1.51 -9.32
C LEU A 75 -1.06 -0.81 -10.66
N THR A 76 -1.10 0.53 -10.65
CA THR A 76 -1.21 1.36 -11.85
C THR A 76 0.02 1.21 -12.73
N ILE A 77 1.22 1.33 -12.16
CA ILE A 77 2.49 1.08 -12.86
C ILE A 77 2.51 -0.34 -13.43
N GLY A 78 2.15 -1.35 -12.65
CA GLY A 78 2.09 -2.74 -13.10
C GLY A 78 1.14 -2.95 -14.30
N LYS A 79 -0.01 -2.29 -14.33
CA LYS A 79 -0.94 -2.36 -15.48
C LYS A 79 -0.36 -1.68 -16.73
N LEU A 80 0.30 -0.53 -16.57
CA LEU A 80 0.91 0.18 -17.69
C LEU A 80 2.12 -0.59 -18.26
N GLU A 81 2.94 -1.17 -17.39
CA GLU A 81 4.11 -1.97 -17.77
C GLU A 81 3.75 -3.33 -18.39
N GLN A 82 2.53 -3.82 -18.19
CA GLN A 82 2.09 -5.11 -18.74
C GLN A 82 2.27 -5.19 -20.26
N ASN A 83 2.12 -4.07 -20.97
CA ASN A 83 2.22 -3.99 -22.42
C ASN A 83 3.63 -3.60 -22.92
N ILE A 84 4.55 -3.22 -22.04
CA ILE A 84 5.89 -2.71 -22.40
C ILE A 84 6.99 -3.68 -21.93
N GLN A 85 6.92 -4.12 -20.68
CA GLN A 85 7.90 -4.99 -20.00
C GLN A 85 7.17 -6.20 -19.42
N ALA A 86 6.65 -7.06 -20.30
CA ALA A 86 5.78 -8.20 -19.96
C ALA A 86 6.37 -9.19 -18.93
N HIS A 87 7.68 -9.14 -18.65
CA HIS A 87 8.31 -10.02 -17.66
C HIS A 87 8.17 -9.50 -16.22
N TYR A 88 8.20 -8.19 -15.98
CA TYR A 88 8.32 -7.62 -14.63
C TYR A 88 7.05 -6.95 -14.09
N TYR A 89 5.96 -6.87 -14.88
CA TYR A 89 4.68 -6.33 -14.41
C TYR A 89 4.12 -7.07 -13.18
N ARG A 90 4.40 -8.37 -13.05
CA ARG A 90 4.00 -9.17 -11.89
C ARG A 90 4.69 -8.72 -10.62
N SER A 91 5.94 -8.26 -10.69
CA SER A 91 6.68 -7.73 -9.54
C SER A 91 6.01 -6.46 -9.01
N TRP A 92 5.61 -5.53 -9.88
CA TRP A 92 4.85 -4.35 -9.50
C TRP A 92 3.52 -4.71 -8.81
N LYS A 93 2.78 -5.69 -9.35
CA LYS A 93 1.53 -6.18 -8.74
C LYS A 93 1.74 -6.87 -7.40
N MET A 94 2.80 -7.66 -7.26
CA MET A 94 3.12 -8.32 -6.00
C MET A 94 3.49 -7.30 -4.92
N LEU A 95 4.29 -6.29 -5.28
CA LEU A 95 4.63 -5.21 -4.35
C LEU A 95 3.38 -4.41 -3.95
N SER A 96 2.43 -4.21 -4.86
CA SER A 96 1.12 -3.61 -4.55
C SER A 96 0.38 -4.43 -3.48
N GLY A 97 0.34 -5.75 -3.61
CA GLY A 97 -0.26 -6.64 -2.60
C GLY A 97 0.44 -6.56 -1.25
N ILE A 98 1.77 -6.45 -1.23
CA ILE A 98 2.56 -6.28 0.01
C ILE A 98 2.22 -4.97 0.70
N PHE A 99 2.21 -3.84 -0.04
CA PHE A 99 1.84 -2.54 0.55
C PHE A 99 0.39 -2.49 1.02
N LEU A 100 -0.52 -3.20 0.35
CA LEU A 100 -1.90 -3.32 0.82
C LEU A 100 -1.98 -4.13 2.12
N TYR A 101 -1.20 -5.20 2.24
CA TYR A 101 -1.10 -5.96 3.49
C TYR A 101 -0.53 -5.10 4.63
N LEU A 102 0.57 -4.38 4.39
CA LEU A 102 1.15 -3.47 5.39
C LEU A 102 0.16 -2.38 5.80
N SER A 103 -0.60 -1.82 4.85
CA SER A 103 -1.68 -0.87 5.15
C SER A 103 -2.78 -1.46 6.04
N MET A 104 -3.04 -2.76 5.97
CA MET A 104 -4.02 -3.42 6.83
C MET A 104 -3.43 -3.73 8.20
N ASP A 105 -2.15 -4.11 8.25
CA ASP A 105 -1.41 -4.36 9.48
C ASP A 105 -1.42 -3.11 10.37
N GLU A 106 -1.08 -1.95 9.82
CA GLU A 106 -1.13 -0.63 10.48
C GLU A 106 -2.51 -0.23 11.05
N LEU A 107 -3.59 -0.81 10.53
CA LEU A 107 -4.94 -0.51 11.05
C LEU A 107 -5.40 -1.52 12.09
N LEU A 108 -4.78 -2.70 12.11
CA LEU A 108 -5.26 -3.86 12.85
C LEU A 108 -4.24 -4.39 13.86
N GLY A 109 -3.00 -3.88 13.85
CA GLY A 109 -1.90 -4.29 14.71
C GLY A 109 -1.60 -5.80 14.61
N PHE A 110 -1.56 -6.40 13.42
CA PHE A 110 -1.37 -7.85 13.35
C PHE A 110 -0.01 -8.28 13.91
N HIS A 111 1.03 -7.50 13.68
CA HIS A 111 2.35 -7.75 14.22
C HIS A 111 2.42 -7.57 15.75
N GLU A 112 1.57 -6.74 16.36
CA GLU A 112 1.45 -6.63 17.82
C GLU A 112 0.94 -7.91 18.48
N TYR A 113 0.03 -8.63 17.83
CA TYR A 113 -0.39 -9.95 18.34
C TYR A 113 0.76 -10.96 18.32
N LEU A 114 1.69 -10.84 17.38
CA LEU A 114 2.91 -11.63 17.35
C LEU A 114 3.91 -11.18 18.43
N ASN A 115 3.89 -9.90 18.80
CA ASN A 115 4.60 -9.42 19.97
C ASN A 115 4.13 -10.10 21.26
N ALA A 116 2.86 -10.48 21.39
CA ALA A 116 2.36 -11.23 22.56
C ALA A 116 3.02 -12.61 22.75
N LEU A 117 3.76 -13.12 21.74
CA LEU A 117 4.62 -14.31 21.85
C LEU A 117 5.93 -14.06 22.62
N ARG A 118 6.03 -13.00 23.45
CA ARG A 118 7.15 -12.73 24.39
C ARG A 118 7.55 -13.95 25.25
N ARG A 119 6.65 -14.93 25.39
CA ARG A 119 6.83 -16.19 26.13
C ARG A 119 7.93 -17.11 25.59
N VAL A 120 8.51 -16.82 24.42
CA VAL A 120 9.66 -17.58 23.87
C VAL A 120 10.98 -17.25 24.59
N GLY A 121 11.02 -16.22 25.45
CA GLY A 121 12.18 -15.92 26.29
C GLY A 121 13.34 -15.23 25.55
N LEU A 122 13.05 -14.58 24.42
CA LEU A 122 14.01 -13.77 23.68
C LEU A 122 14.35 -12.50 24.46
N ARG A 123 15.58 -12.00 24.30
CA ARG A 123 16.16 -10.90 25.07
C ARG A 123 16.80 -9.85 24.18
N GLY A 124 16.98 -8.65 24.72
CA GLY A 124 17.59 -7.50 24.07
C GLY A 124 16.85 -7.13 22.79
N ALA A 125 17.61 -7.02 21.70
CA ALA A 125 17.09 -6.60 20.40
C ALA A 125 16.03 -7.53 19.78
N PHE A 126 15.87 -8.76 20.30
CA PHE A 126 14.87 -9.71 19.80
C PHE A 126 13.73 -9.92 20.79
N PHE A 127 13.60 -9.05 21.80
CA PHE A 127 12.53 -9.14 22.80
C PHE A 127 11.14 -9.13 22.13
N TYR A 128 11.00 -8.39 21.03
CA TYR A 128 9.88 -8.46 20.11
C TYR A 128 10.09 -9.57 19.08
N ALA A 129 9.37 -10.68 19.29
CA ALA A 129 9.61 -11.93 18.56
C ALA A 129 9.28 -11.83 17.06
N TRP A 130 8.42 -10.90 16.66
CA TRP A 130 8.01 -10.72 15.26
C TRP A 130 9.11 -10.13 14.37
N VAL A 131 10.13 -9.48 14.96
CA VAL A 131 11.29 -8.97 14.22
C VAL A 131 12.01 -10.09 13.45
N ILE A 132 12.06 -11.30 14.01
CA ILE A 132 12.69 -12.46 13.37
C ILE A 132 11.96 -12.87 12.08
N PRO A 133 10.64 -13.19 12.10
CA PRO A 133 9.92 -13.50 10.87
C PRO A 133 9.91 -12.31 9.91
N ALA A 134 9.81 -11.06 10.38
CA ALA A 134 9.88 -9.89 9.53
C ALA A 134 11.22 -9.79 8.77
N ALA A 135 12.35 -9.97 9.47
CA ALA A 135 13.68 -9.96 8.86
C ALA A 135 13.85 -11.09 7.84
N LEU A 136 13.37 -12.30 8.15
CA LEU A 136 13.43 -13.44 7.22
C LEU A 136 12.58 -13.20 5.96
N ILE A 137 11.36 -12.70 6.13
CA ILE A 137 10.48 -12.30 5.02
C ILE A 137 11.17 -11.22 4.19
N MET A 138 11.76 -10.20 4.81
CA MET A 138 12.46 -9.14 4.10
C MET A 138 13.63 -9.67 3.26
N VAL A 139 14.47 -10.57 3.79
CA VAL A 139 15.55 -11.20 3.02
C VAL A 139 14.98 -11.96 1.82
N ALA A 140 13.90 -12.73 2.01
CA ALA A 140 13.24 -13.45 0.92
C ALA A 140 12.69 -12.48 -0.16
N LEU A 141 12.05 -11.37 0.26
CA LEU A 141 11.57 -10.34 -0.65
C LEU A 141 12.72 -9.69 -1.42
N CYS A 142 13.84 -9.36 -0.76
CA CYS A 142 15.03 -8.85 -1.43
C CYS A 142 15.54 -9.82 -2.51
N CYS A 143 15.61 -11.12 -2.21
CA CYS A 143 16.00 -12.15 -3.17
C CYS A 143 15.03 -12.24 -4.36
N ILE A 144 13.72 -12.26 -4.09
CA ILE A 144 12.67 -12.36 -5.11
C ILE A 144 12.67 -11.13 -6.03
N PHE A 145 12.81 -9.93 -5.45
CA PHE A 145 12.77 -8.67 -6.17
C PHE A 145 14.14 -8.22 -6.70
N TYR A 146 15.25 -8.90 -6.36
CA TYR A 146 16.59 -8.48 -6.76
C TYR A 146 16.71 -8.26 -8.27
N ARG A 147 16.31 -9.26 -9.07
CA ARG A 147 16.34 -9.18 -10.54
C ARG A 147 15.44 -8.08 -11.11
N PHE A 148 14.32 -7.81 -10.44
CA PHE A 148 13.42 -6.73 -10.80
C PHE A 148 14.02 -5.36 -10.47
N LEU A 149 14.62 -5.18 -9.29
CA LEU A 149 15.21 -3.91 -8.90
C LEU A 149 16.39 -3.52 -9.79
N ILE A 150 17.25 -4.47 -10.15
CA ILE A 150 18.39 -4.19 -11.04
C ILE A 150 17.99 -3.93 -12.49
N SER A 151 16.79 -4.35 -12.92
CA SER A 151 16.29 -4.09 -14.28
C SER A 151 15.71 -2.67 -14.43
N LEU A 152 15.37 -2.01 -13.32
CA LEU A 152 14.91 -0.62 -13.33
C LEU A 152 16.05 0.35 -13.65
N ASN A 153 15.70 1.52 -14.18
CA ASN A 153 16.64 2.61 -14.37
C ASN A 153 17.36 2.94 -13.04
N PRO A 154 18.70 3.13 -13.03
CA PRO A 154 19.47 3.35 -11.80
C PRO A 154 18.93 4.49 -10.90
N LYS A 155 18.39 5.56 -11.49
CA LYS A 155 17.81 6.68 -10.73
C LYS A 155 16.56 6.26 -9.97
N VAL A 156 15.70 5.46 -10.58
CA VAL A 156 14.46 4.95 -9.96
C VAL A 156 14.80 3.89 -8.93
N ARG A 157 15.63 2.91 -9.30
CA ARG A 157 16.12 1.85 -8.43
C ARG A 157 16.68 2.41 -7.13
N ASN A 158 17.62 3.36 -7.23
CA ASN A 158 18.29 3.89 -6.04
C ASN A 158 17.31 4.61 -5.10
N ARG A 159 16.27 5.27 -5.63
CA ARG A 159 15.25 5.91 -4.77
C ARG A 159 14.33 4.89 -4.09
N ILE A 160 13.93 3.82 -4.79
CA ILE A 160 13.16 2.72 -4.21
C ILE A 160 13.96 1.99 -3.12
N VAL A 161 15.24 1.72 -3.39
CA VAL A 161 16.14 1.10 -2.41
C VAL A 161 16.34 2.02 -1.20
N LEU A 162 16.55 3.32 -1.42
CA LEU A 162 16.67 4.29 -0.33
C LEU A 162 15.40 4.37 0.51
N SER A 163 14.21 4.43 -0.11
CA SER A 163 12.95 4.44 0.65
C SER A 163 12.76 3.17 1.48
N GLY A 164 13.10 2.01 0.91
CA GLY A 164 13.04 0.74 1.64
C GLY A 164 14.03 0.69 2.81
N ALA A 165 15.26 1.20 2.61
CA ALA A 165 16.26 1.27 3.66
C ALA A 165 15.84 2.21 4.81
N ILE A 166 15.26 3.37 4.48
CA ILE A 166 14.72 4.32 5.49
C ILE A 166 13.61 3.65 6.29
N PHE A 167 12.62 3.04 5.61
CA PHE A 167 11.50 2.35 6.24
C PHE A 167 11.98 1.23 7.18
N LEU A 168 12.86 0.34 6.68
CA LEU A 168 13.39 -0.77 7.47
C LEU A 168 14.24 -0.33 8.66
N THR A 169 14.88 0.84 8.57
CA THR A 169 15.63 1.39 9.70
C THR A 169 14.69 1.75 10.85
N GLY A 170 13.49 2.24 10.56
CA GLY A 170 12.42 2.39 11.55
C GLY A 170 11.94 1.01 12.03
N ALA A 171 11.18 0.33 11.19
CA ALA A 171 10.42 -0.90 11.49
C ALA A 171 11.18 -2.07 12.09
N ILE A 172 12.50 -2.15 11.85
CA ILE A 172 13.34 -3.18 12.46
C ILE A 172 14.40 -2.52 13.33
N GLY A 173 15.09 -1.51 12.82
CA GLY A 173 16.24 -0.93 13.52
C GLY A 173 15.86 -0.26 14.85
N PHE A 174 14.91 0.68 14.83
CA PHE A 174 14.51 1.40 16.04
C PHE A 174 13.64 0.56 16.95
N GLU A 175 12.84 -0.35 16.40
CA GLU A 175 12.04 -1.25 17.22
C GLU A 175 12.91 -2.21 18.05
N MET A 176 13.98 -2.73 17.45
CA MET A 176 15.01 -3.51 18.15
C MET A 176 15.69 -2.70 19.27
N LEU A 177 15.85 -1.38 19.11
CA LEU A 177 16.42 -0.50 20.15
C LEU A 177 15.41 -0.21 21.26
N GLY A 178 14.14 0.03 20.92
CA GLY A 178 13.04 0.25 21.85
C GLY A 178 12.74 -0.97 22.71
N SER A 179 12.70 -2.15 22.10
CA SER A 179 12.41 -3.43 22.78
C SER A 179 13.41 -3.77 23.89
N GLY A 180 14.69 -3.38 23.74
CA GLY A 180 15.71 -3.55 24.77
C GLY A 180 15.55 -2.64 25.99
N ILE A 181 14.77 -1.56 25.89
CA ILE A 181 14.39 -0.71 27.04
C ILE A 181 13.24 -1.37 27.80
N ASP A 182 12.20 -1.81 27.08
CA ASP A 182 11.02 -2.47 27.65
C ASP A 182 11.40 -3.71 28.45
N GLU A 183 12.30 -4.55 27.93
CA GLU A 183 12.81 -5.72 28.65
C GLU A 183 13.44 -5.36 30.00
N ARG A 184 14.23 -4.28 30.05
CA ARG A 184 14.97 -3.89 31.25
C ARG A 184 14.09 -3.30 32.34
N LEU A 185 13.00 -2.64 31.95
CA LEU A 185 12.07 -2.01 32.88
C LEU A 185 11.02 -2.99 33.40
N GLY A 186 10.72 -4.06 32.65
CA GLY A 186 9.75 -5.09 33.06
C GLY A 186 8.28 -4.65 33.04
N GLU A 187 8.03 -3.39 32.68
CA GLU A 187 6.74 -2.73 32.50
C GLU A 187 6.82 -1.87 31.23
N PRO A 188 5.71 -1.56 30.55
CA PRO A 188 5.71 -0.74 29.34
C PRO A 188 6.42 0.60 29.59
N ALA A 189 7.59 0.81 28.96
CA ALA A 189 8.38 2.03 29.09
C ALA A 189 7.65 3.25 28.51
N ILE A 190 6.59 2.99 27.75
CA ILE A 190 5.69 3.90 27.06
C ILE A 190 5.42 5.16 27.89
N PHE A 191 5.15 5.06 29.20
CA PHE A 191 4.73 6.24 30.00
C PHE A 191 5.85 6.90 30.82
N THR A 192 6.97 6.24 31.03
CA THR A 192 7.95 6.66 32.06
C THR A 192 9.34 6.95 31.51
N ASN A 193 9.66 6.48 30.30
CA ASN A 193 11.00 6.58 29.76
C ASN A 193 11.08 7.53 28.56
N LEU A 194 11.85 8.62 28.71
CA LEU A 194 12.08 9.59 27.64
C LEU A 194 12.87 8.98 26.46
N SER A 195 13.82 8.08 26.73
CA SER A 195 14.61 7.44 25.67
C SER A 195 13.74 6.52 24.80
N TYR A 196 12.80 5.80 25.41
CA TYR A 196 11.82 5.00 24.68
C TYR A 196 10.97 5.89 23.75
N GLN A 197 10.40 6.97 24.27
CA GLN A 197 9.59 7.90 23.46
C GLN A 197 10.35 8.49 22.28
N VAL A 198 11.64 8.80 22.46
CA VAL A 198 12.50 9.28 21.37
C VAL A 198 12.71 8.19 20.33
N TYR A 199 12.97 6.95 20.74
CA TYR A 199 13.13 5.83 19.80
C TYR A 199 11.87 5.55 19.01
N MET A 200 10.69 5.50 19.65
CA MET A 200 9.45 5.26 18.92
C MET A 200 9.08 6.43 18.00
N THR A 201 9.36 7.69 18.41
CA THR A 201 9.18 8.84 17.51
C THR A 201 10.10 8.75 16.28
N LEU A 202 11.33 8.24 16.45
CA LEU A 202 12.27 8.05 15.35
C LEU A 202 11.87 6.87 14.46
N GLU A 203 11.40 5.78 15.04
CA GLU A 203 10.83 4.63 14.35
C GLU A 203 9.73 5.06 13.38
N GLU A 204 8.67 5.61 13.93
CA GLU A 204 7.47 6.06 13.21
C GLU A 204 7.79 7.17 12.19
N GLY A 205 8.65 8.11 12.59
CA GLY A 205 9.13 9.16 11.71
C GLY A 205 9.89 8.63 10.49
N LEU A 206 10.73 7.60 10.68
CA LEU A 206 11.48 6.96 9.60
C LEU A 206 10.56 6.14 8.70
N GLU A 207 9.60 5.41 9.25
CA GLU A 207 8.63 4.65 8.46
C GLU A 207 7.82 5.55 7.53
N MET A 208 7.20 6.59 8.10
CA MET A 208 6.46 7.58 7.31
C MET A 208 7.36 8.25 6.27
N LEU A 209 8.60 8.63 6.61
CA LEU A 209 9.54 9.21 5.66
C LEU A 209 9.90 8.24 4.52
N GLY A 210 10.06 6.96 4.84
CA GLY A 210 10.27 5.88 3.89
C GLY A 210 9.12 5.79 2.89
N ILE A 211 7.87 5.75 3.38
CA ILE A 211 6.66 5.70 2.55
C ILE A 211 6.55 6.94 1.65
N VAL A 212 6.79 8.14 2.18
CA VAL A 212 6.73 9.38 1.39
C VAL A 212 7.80 9.40 0.29
N THR A 213 9.02 8.95 0.59
CA THR A 213 10.11 8.81 -0.38
C THR A 213 9.78 7.77 -1.45
N PHE A 214 9.08 6.70 -1.07
CA PHE A 214 8.63 5.67 -2.00
C PHE A 214 7.55 6.21 -2.94
N ILE A 215 6.51 6.86 -2.42
CA ILE A 215 5.45 7.52 -3.22
C ILE A 215 6.07 8.53 -4.19
N HIS A 216 7.03 9.33 -3.74
CA HIS A 216 7.78 10.26 -4.59
C HIS A 216 8.41 9.54 -5.79
N SER A 217 9.00 8.38 -5.53
CA SER A 217 9.69 7.55 -6.53
C SER A 217 8.72 6.98 -7.55
N LEU A 218 7.56 6.47 -7.10
CA LEU A 218 6.51 5.94 -7.97
C LEU A 218 5.88 7.02 -8.85
N LEU A 219 5.57 8.18 -8.29
CA LEU A 219 5.05 9.32 -9.06
C LEU A 219 6.09 9.84 -10.05
N SER A 220 7.36 9.91 -9.65
CA SER A 220 8.45 10.27 -10.56
C SER A 220 8.57 9.28 -11.72
N TYR A 221 8.40 7.98 -11.44
CA TYR A 221 8.40 6.93 -12.46
C TYR A 221 7.26 7.13 -13.47
N LEU A 222 6.03 7.32 -12.99
CA LEU A 222 4.86 7.58 -13.83
C LEU A 222 5.02 8.83 -14.70
N ASN A 223 5.52 9.92 -14.11
CA ASN A 223 5.74 11.18 -14.83
C ASN A 223 6.80 11.04 -15.92
N GLN A 224 7.87 10.28 -15.67
CA GLN A 224 9.01 10.16 -16.58
C GLN A 224 8.78 9.14 -17.70
N TYR A 225 8.18 7.98 -17.41
CA TYR A 225 8.09 6.86 -18.36
C TYR A 225 6.72 6.71 -19.00
N HIS A 226 5.66 7.23 -18.37
CA HIS A 226 4.29 7.09 -18.85
C HIS A 226 3.61 8.43 -19.17
N ASN A 227 4.33 9.56 -19.00
CA ASN A 227 3.82 10.92 -19.21
C ASN A 227 2.50 11.23 -18.46
N VAL A 228 2.21 10.49 -17.38
CA VAL A 228 1.00 10.68 -16.58
C VAL A 228 1.22 11.90 -15.69
N ARG A 229 0.67 13.05 -16.06
CA ARG A 229 0.79 14.30 -15.27
C ARG A 229 -0.46 14.66 -14.48
N GLU A 230 -1.59 14.07 -14.86
CA GLU A 230 -2.89 14.28 -14.23
C GLU A 230 -3.60 12.94 -14.10
N MET A 231 -4.30 12.73 -12.99
CA MET A 231 -5.26 11.64 -12.86
C MET A 231 -6.66 12.21 -13.07
N MET A 232 -7.44 11.60 -13.96
CA MET A 232 -8.83 11.96 -14.19
C MET A 232 -9.73 10.98 -13.45
N ILE A 233 -10.53 11.49 -12.51
CA ILE A 233 -11.52 10.70 -11.78
C ILE A 233 -12.88 10.96 -12.40
N TYR A 234 -13.51 9.90 -12.91
CA TYR A 234 -14.88 9.93 -13.40
C TYR A 234 -15.82 9.45 -12.29
N LEU A 235 -16.66 10.36 -11.79
CA LEU A 235 -17.78 10.00 -10.94
C LEU A 235 -19.02 9.81 -11.83
N PRO A 236 -19.47 8.56 -12.09
CA PRO A 236 -20.70 8.33 -12.83
C PRO A 236 -21.86 8.85 -11.98
N MET A 237 -22.50 9.93 -12.44
CA MET A 237 -23.77 10.37 -11.86
C MET A 237 -24.82 9.35 -12.30
N HIS A 238 -25.30 8.55 -11.35
CA HIS A 238 -26.48 7.73 -11.55
C HIS A 238 -27.66 8.70 -11.74
N GLN A 239 -28.04 8.97 -12.99
CA GLN A 239 -29.28 9.68 -13.27
C GLN A 239 -30.42 8.78 -12.78
N HIS A 240 -31.18 9.25 -11.79
CA HIS A 240 -32.42 8.60 -11.40
C HIS A 240 -33.33 8.51 -12.62
N TYR A 241 -33.70 7.28 -13.01
CA TYR A 241 -34.73 6.99 -13.99
C TYR A 241 -36.09 7.51 -13.47
N GLY A 242 -36.40 8.75 -13.80
CA GLY A 242 -37.76 9.28 -13.82
C GLY A 242 -38.38 9.04 -15.19
N GLN A 243 -38.62 7.78 -15.57
CA GLN A 243 -39.55 7.45 -16.65
C GLN A 243 -40.58 6.46 -16.12
N ALA A 244 -41.79 6.97 -15.96
CA ALA A 244 -42.97 6.17 -15.70
C ALA A 244 -43.11 5.10 -16.80
N HIS A 245 -43.33 3.86 -16.39
CA HIS A 245 -43.77 2.77 -17.26
C HIS A 245 -45.05 3.16 -17.99
N PRO A 246 -45.10 3.14 -19.35
CA PRO A 246 -46.35 2.92 -20.04
C PRO A 246 -46.69 1.44 -19.93
N ALA A 247 -47.93 1.20 -19.49
CA ALA A 247 -48.54 -0.10 -19.32
C ALA A 247 -48.39 -1.00 -20.56
N ALA A 248 -48.36 -2.30 -20.29
CA ALA A 248 -48.49 -3.37 -21.26
C ALA A 248 -49.62 -3.10 -22.27
N GLN A 249 -49.29 -3.09 -23.56
CA GLN A 249 -50.24 -3.41 -24.63
C GLN A 249 -49.67 -4.56 -25.45
N ILE A 250 -50.13 -5.75 -25.09
CA ILE A 250 -50.08 -6.94 -25.94
C ILE A 250 -51.10 -6.71 -27.06
N GLN A 251 -50.64 -6.52 -28.29
CA GLN A 251 -51.47 -6.70 -29.47
C GLN A 251 -50.97 -7.90 -30.26
N ARG A 252 -51.83 -8.91 -30.27
CA ARG A 252 -51.78 -10.16 -31.03
C ARG A 252 -52.31 -9.85 -32.42
N THR A 253 -51.56 -10.21 -33.47
CA THR A 253 -52.15 -10.60 -34.75
C THR A 253 -51.30 -11.67 -35.40
N GLU A 254 -51.96 -12.79 -35.69
CA GLU A 254 -51.43 -14.01 -36.27
C GLU A 254 -51.38 -13.96 -37.80
N SER A 255 -50.63 -14.93 -38.34
CA SER A 255 -50.67 -15.51 -39.71
C SER A 255 -49.85 -14.74 -40.76
N LEU A 256 -48.97 -15.36 -41.55
CA LEU A 256 -49.08 -16.65 -42.26
C LEU A 256 -47.69 -17.30 -42.51
N ARG A 257 -47.66 -18.64 -42.43
CA ARG A 257 -47.04 -19.64 -43.35
C ARG A 257 -45.85 -19.20 -44.22
N THR A 258 -44.72 -19.91 -44.32
CA THR A 258 -44.54 -21.36 -44.60
C THR A 258 -43.12 -21.83 -44.21
N GLU A 259 -43.07 -23.07 -43.70
CA GLU A 259 -42.13 -24.18 -43.99
C GLU A 259 -40.83 -23.90 -44.75
N SER A 260 -39.73 -24.65 -44.60
CA SER A 260 -39.21 -25.65 -43.66
C SER A 260 -37.84 -26.04 -44.24
N THR A 261 -36.90 -26.47 -43.40
CA THR A 261 -35.85 -27.50 -43.65
C THR A 261 -35.21 -27.62 -45.05
N PHE A 262 -33.87 -27.67 -45.13
CA PHE A 262 -33.13 -28.91 -45.48
C PHE A 262 -31.60 -28.67 -45.62
N CYS A 263 -30.85 -29.40 -44.77
CA CYS A 263 -29.52 -30.04 -44.96
C CYS A 263 -28.37 -29.28 -45.66
N ARG A 264 -27.17 -29.16 -45.04
CA ARG A 264 -26.24 -30.26 -44.70
C ARG A 264 -25.98 -31.21 -45.89
N SER A 265 -25.19 -30.77 -46.87
CA SER A 265 -24.41 -31.66 -47.75
C SER A 265 -23.47 -30.85 -48.65
N HIS A 266 -22.19 -30.74 -48.27
CA HIS A 266 -21.08 -30.96 -49.21
C HIS A 266 -19.77 -31.14 -48.44
N ARG A 267 -19.59 -32.36 -47.92
CA ARG A 267 -18.28 -33.01 -47.90
C ARG A 267 -18.16 -33.70 -49.25
N GLU A 268 -17.06 -33.45 -49.97
CA GLU A 268 -16.37 -34.29 -50.96
C GLU A 268 -15.76 -33.42 -52.06
N HIS A 269 -14.58 -33.85 -52.55
CA HIS A 269 -13.61 -33.14 -53.42
C HIS A 269 -12.78 -32.07 -52.67
N LEU A 270 -11.49 -32.25 -52.36
CA LEU A 270 -10.41 -32.82 -53.18
C LEU A 270 -9.36 -33.52 -52.29
N ALA A 271 -9.21 -34.82 -52.49
CA ALA A 271 -8.05 -35.60 -52.10
C ALA A 271 -7.62 -36.45 -53.30
N ASP A 272 -6.65 -35.99 -54.08
CA ASP A 272 -5.78 -36.80 -54.95
C ASP A 272 -4.61 -35.91 -55.44
N ARG A 273 -3.43 -35.98 -54.81
CA ARG A 273 -2.16 -36.63 -55.25
C ARG A 273 -1.28 -35.78 -56.19
N PRO A 274 0.04 -36.07 -56.34
CA PRO A 274 0.94 -36.94 -55.58
C PRO A 274 2.29 -36.28 -55.14
N ARG A 275 3.02 -37.03 -54.31
CA ARG A 275 4.43 -36.81 -53.93
C ARG A 275 5.36 -37.00 -55.14
N LEU A 276 6.37 -36.13 -55.27
CA LEU A 276 7.59 -36.43 -56.03
C LEU A 276 8.73 -36.67 -55.03
N LYS A 277 9.41 -37.79 -55.25
CA LYS A 277 10.71 -38.15 -54.69
C LYS A 277 11.78 -37.51 -55.57
N GLU A 278 12.76 -36.87 -54.96
CA GLU A 278 14.21 -37.11 -55.10
C GLU A 278 14.93 -36.37 -53.96
#